data_AF-A0A9Q0X8G2-F1
#
_entry.id   AF-A0A9Q0X8G2-F1
#
_cell.length_a   1.000
_cell.length_b   1.000
_cell.length_c   1.000
_cell.angle_alpha   90.00
_cell.angle_beta   90.00
_cell.angle_gamma   90.00
#
_symmetry.space_group_name_H-M   'P 1'
#
loop_
_entity.id
_entity.type
_entity.pdbx_description
1 polymer ?
#
loop_
_entity_poly.entity_id
_entity_poly.type
_entity_poly.pdbx_seq_one_letter_code
_entity_poly.pdbx_strand_id
1 'polypeptide(L)'
;MVARVDVSQNDLPWEFMTDHVPNVLFFPRGRKDQSVPFPPEAPLTLPNLLRFALGHSSPPPPGSGPFQGGFQQGRVSHLEREVETLRAELQSLHRAQAHLQGQLQEAKREGRGLQQEVQALWEHQGHLQCQREHLRGLYEQKTRELEAVAEKLQELAAVSERLLAEYAFLKEDLYANFIEISL
;
A
#
# COMPACT_ATOMS: atom_id res chain seq x y z
N MET A 1 61.84 19.08 25.78
CA MET A 1 60.98 17.94 25.41
C MET A 1 59.63 18.53 25.03
N VAL A 2 59.29 18.54 23.74
CA VAL A 2 58.03 19.12 23.24
C VAL A 2 57.03 17.97 23.12
N ALA A 3 56.01 17.95 23.99
CA ALA A 3 54.88 17.04 23.85
C ALA A 3 53.81 17.74 22.99
N ARG A 4 53.39 17.09 21.91
CA ARG A 4 52.27 17.56 21.08
C ARG A 4 50.99 16.95 21.63
N VAL A 5 50.03 17.79 22.03
CA VAL A 5 48.71 17.36 22.46
C VAL A 5 47.83 17.23 21.22
N ASP A 6 47.25 16.06 20.99
CA ASP A 6 46.33 15.83 19.88
C ASP A 6 44.92 16.31 20.24
N VAL A 7 44.52 17.43 19.64
CA VAL A 7 43.24 18.11 19.90
C VAL A 7 42.09 17.46 19.09
N SER A 8 42.39 16.56 18.15
CA SER A 8 41.37 15.92 17.29
C SER A 8 40.45 14.96 18.03
N GLN A 9 40.82 14.54 19.25
CA GLN A 9 40.04 13.67 20.15
C GLN A 9 39.29 14.48 21.22
N ASN A 10 39.16 15.80 21.04
CA ASN A 10 38.46 16.65 21.97
C ASN A 10 36.95 16.60 21.73
N ASP A 11 36.25 15.73 22.48
CA ASP A 11 34.79 15.58 22.42
C ASP A 11 34.03 16.67 23.21
N LEU A 12 34.71 17.71 23.71
CA LEU A 12 34.08 18.75 24.52
C LEU A 12 33.21 19.67 23.64
N PRO A 13 32.00 20.04 24.10
CA PRO A 13 31.20 21.09 23.47
C PRO A 13 31.99 22.38 23.35
N TRP A 14 31.72 23.17 22.30
CA TRP A 14 32.44 24.41 21.98
C TRP A 14 32.49 25.40 23.16
N GLU A 15 31.48 25.38 24.03
CA GLU A 15 31.35 26.20 25.25
C GLU A 15 32.47 25.96 26.28
N PHE A 16 33.20 24.85 26.17
CA PHE A 16 34.31 24.46 27.07
C PHE A 16 35.67 24.50 26.39
N MET A 17 35.74 24.98 25.14
CA MET A 17 37.01 25.19 24.45
C MET A 17 37.68 26.45 25.01
N THR A 18 38.95 26.34 25.40
CA THR A 18 39.75 27.48 25.89
C THR A 18 40.69 27.95 24.78
N ASP A 19 40.89 29.26 24.64
CA ASP A 19 41.75 29.87 23.61
C ASP A 19 43.23 29.44 23.68
N HIS A 20 43.64 28.86 24.81
CA HIS A 20 44.98 28.36 25.07
C HIS A 20 44.92 27.07 25.88
N VAL A 21 45.82 26.13 25.58
CA VAL A 21 45.94 24.89 26.34
C VAL A 21 46.60 25.20 27.69
N PRO A 22 45.94 24.91 28.83
CA PRO A 22 46.55 25.08 30.15
C PRO A 22 47.76 24.14 30.31
N ASN A 23 48.76 24.59 31.06
CA ASN A 23 50.05 23.88 31.19
C ASN A 23 49.90 22.52 31.92
N VAL A 24 48.92 22.40 32.83
CA VAL A 24 48.54 21.15 33.51
C VAL A 24 47.02 21.10 33.73
N LEU A 25 46.39 20.00 33.35
CA LEU A 25 44.98 19.67 33.58
C LEU A 25 44.85 18.38 34.37
N PHE A 26 43.89 18.34 35.30
CA PHE A 26 43.51 17.11 35.97
C PHE A 26 42.26 16.51 35.31
N PHE A 27 42.36 15.25 34.86
CA PHE A 27 41.25 14.49 34.27
C PHE A 27 40.84 13.34 35.21
N PRO A 28 39.73 13.48 35.96
CA PRO A 28 39.21 12.38 36.74
C PRO A 28 38.67 11.28 35.82
N ARG A 29 38.99 10.02 36.15
CA ARG A 29 38.64 8.85 35.32
C ARG A 29 37.13 8.76 35.12
N GLY A 30 36.68 8.92 33.87
CA GLY A 30 35.27 8.81 33.48
C GLY A 30 34.40 10.03 33.78
N ARG A 31 34.99 11.17 34.19
CA ARG A 31 34.27 12.41 34.54
C ARG A 31 34.94 13.63 33.88
N LYS A 32 34.98 13.63 32.54
CA LYS A 32 35.61 14.72 31.76
C LYS A 32 34.99 16.10 32.08
N ASP A 33 33.71 16.14 32.49
CA ASP A 33 32.98 17.32 32.95
C ASP A 33 33.52 17.95 34.25
N GLN A 34 34.34 17.22 35.01
CA GLN A 34 34.94 17.69 36.27
C GLN A 34 36.43 18.01 36.12
N SER A 35 36.89 18.20 34.88
CA SER A 35 38.28 18.54 34.60
C SER A 35 38.55 19.97 35.07
N VAL A 36 39.63 20.16 35.81
CA VAL A 36 40.02 21.47 36.38
C VAL A 36 41.44 21.83 35.94
N PRO A 37 41.69 23.10 35.54
CA PRO A 37 43.03 23.58 35.24
C PRO A 37 43.83 23.81 36.53
N PHE A 38 45.14 23.61 36.45
CA PHE A 38 46.03 23.97 37.55
C PHE A 38 46.05 25.51 37.72
N PRO A 39 45.91 26.05 38.95
CA PRO A 39 45.85 27.50 39.18
C PRO A 39 47.12 28.23 38.70
N PRO A 40 47.00 29.30 37.89
CA PRO A 40 48.15 30.05 37.40
C PRO A 40 48.94 30.80 38.50
N GLU A 41 48.33 31.02 39.66
CA GLU A 41 48.87 31.73 40.82
C GLU A 41 49.78 30.84 41.66
N ALA A 42 49.67 29.52 41.52
CA ALA A 42 50.49 28.56 42.24
C ALA A 42 51.76 28.24 41.44
N PRO A 43 52.95 28.26 42.06
CA PRO A 43 54.17 27.85 41.35
C PRO A 43 54.09 26.34 41.03
N LEU A 44 54.48 26.00 39.80
CA LEU A 44 54.50 24.63 39.28
C LEU A 44 55.61 23.80 39.94
N THR A 45 55.37 23.38 41.18
CA THR A 45 56.28 22.55 41.97
C THR A 45 55.63 21.20 42.24
N LEU A 46 56.45 20.16 42.41
CA LEU A 46 55.96 18.80 42.70
C LEU A 46 55.02 18.75 43.93
N PRO A 47 55.31 19.42 45.07
CA PRO A 47 54.38 19.44 46.20
C PRO A 47 53.02 20.08 45.86
N ASN A 48 52.99 21.12 45.04
CA ASN A 48 51.75 21.79 44.66
C ASN A 48 50.93 20.95 43.67
N LEU A 49 51.60 20.29 42.73
CA LEU A 49 50.96 19.34 41.81
C LEU A 49 50.35 18.15 42.55
N LEU A 50 51.05 17.61 43.55
CA LEU A 50 50.52 16.51 44.37
C LEU A 50 49.32 16.95 45.20
N ARG A 51 49.36 18.14 45.83
CA ARG A 51 48.21 18.70 46.56
C ARG A 51 47.00 18.91 45.65
N PHE A 52 47.23 19.42 44.44
CA PHE A 52 46.20 19.63 43.43
C PHE A 52 45.57 18.30 42.96
N ALA A 53 46.41 17.32 42.57
CA ALA A 53 45.94 16.02 42.14
C ALA A 53 45.17 15.30 43.25
N LEU A 54 45.67 15.33 44.50
CA LEU A 54 44.99 14.70 45.63
C LEU A 54 43.65 15.37 45.94
N GLY A 55 43.60 16.71 45.94
CA GLY A 55 42.37 17.49 46.17
C GLY A 55 41.26 17.23 45.16
N HIS A 56 41.62 16.86 43.93
CA HIS A 56 40.66 16.58 42.85
C HIS A 56 40.47 15.07 42.56
N SER A 57 41.31 14.21 43.14
CA SER A 57 41.20 12.74 43.03
C SER A 57 40.24 12.10 44.02
N SER A 58 39.94 12.77 45.14
CA SER A 58 38.99 12.23 46.11
C SER A 58 37.58 12.33 45.53
N PRO A 59 36.78 11.24 45.51
CA PRO A 59 35.35 11.41 45.36
C PRO A 59 34.87 12.38 46.46
N PRO A 60 33.92 13.28 46.16
CA PRO A 60 33.34 14.12 47.20
C PRO A 60 32.88 13.19 48.35
N PRO A 61 33.19 13.52 49.62
CA PRO A 61 32.63 12.79 50.74
C PRO A 61 31.11 12.64 50.55
N PRO A 62 30.49 11.52 50.91
CA PRO A 62 29.05 11.30 50.76
C PRO A 62 28.18 12.21 51.66
N GLY A 63 28.64 13.42 52.00
CA GLY A 63 27.97 14.33 52.92
C GLY A 63 28.36 15.81 52.85
N SER A 64 29.06 16.29 51.81
CA SER A 64 29.46 17.71 51.75
C SER A 64 29.04 18.39 50.44
N GLY A 65 27.83 18.98 50.45
CA GLY A 65 27.42 20.04 49.52
C GLY A 65 26.04 19.86 48.87
N PRO A 66 25.01 20.66 49.23
CA PRO A 66 23.65 20.56 48.68
C PRO A 66 23.48 21.10 47.23
N PHE A 67 24.56 21.42 46.50
CA PHE A 67 24.46 22.17 45.24
C PHE A 67 24.74 21.39 43.95
N GLN A 68 25.21 20.12 44.03
CA GLN A 68 25.52 19.33 42.82
C GLN A 68 24.40 18.33 42.43
N GLY A 69 23.44 18.08 43.33
CA GLY A 69 22.31 17.18 43.07
C GLY A 69 21.28 17.75 42.08
N GLY A 70 21.08 19.07 42.05
CA GLY A 70 20.05 19.71 41.23
C GLY A 70 20.25 19.54 39.72
N PHE A 71 21.48 19.68 39.22
CA PHE A 71 21.78 19.54 37.79
C PHE A 71 21.70 18.09 37.30
N GLN A 72 22.12 17.13 38.13
CA GLN A 72 21.98 15.71 37.79
C GLN A 72 20.52 15.27 37.85
N GLN A 73 19.75 15.75 38.83
CA GLN A 73 18.33 15.43 38.97
C GLN A 73 17.47 16.09 37.88
N GLY A 74 17.84 17.28 37.40
CA GLY A 74 17.23 17.93 36.24
C GLY A 74 17.47 17.17 34.93
N ARG A 75 18.68 16.66 34.70
CA ARG A 75 18.98 15.81 33.54
C ARG A 75 18.24 14.48 33.58
N VAL A 76 18.19 13.83 34.75
CA VAL A 76 17.45 12.58 34.94
C VAL A 76 15.96 12.79 34.70
N SER A 77 15.36 13.83 35.27
CA SER A 77 13.92 14.13 35.05
C SER A 77 13.59 14.55 33.62
N HIS A 78 14.51 15.21 32.90
CA HIS A 78 14.34 15.49 31.47
C HIS A 78 14.35 14.20 30.64
N LEU A 79 15.33 13.33 30.86
CA LEU A 79 15.43 12.03 30.19
C LEU A 79 14.23 11.12 30.51
N GLU A 80 13.75 11.14 31.75
CA GLU A 80 12.55 10.40 32.15
C GLU A 80 11.31 10.88 31.38
N ARG A 81 11.15 12.20 31.18
CA ARG A 81 10.06 12.74 30.35
C ARG A 81 10.21 12.33 28.89
N GLU A 82 11.41 12.40 28.31
CA GLU A 82 11.68 11.95 26.94
C GLU A 82 11.37 10.46 26.76
N VAL A 83 11.74 9.62 27.73
CA VAL A 83 11.40 8.19 27.70
C VAL A 83 9.88 8.00 27.73
N GLU A 84 9.17 8.78 28.53
CA GLU A 84 7.72 8.69 28.61
C GLU A 84 7.02 9.19 27.33
N THR A 85 7.51 10.28 26.71
CA THR A 85 6.99 10.76 25.43
C THR A 85 7.24 9.76 24.31
N LEU A 86 8.47 9.23 24.21
CA LEU A 86 8.80 8.21 23.21
C LEU A 86 7.98 6.92 23.41
N ARG A 87 7.68 6.53 24.66
CA ARG A 87 6.77 5.41 24.94
C ARG A 87 5.35 5.70 24.46
N ALA A 88 4.83 6.90 24.72
CA ALA A 88 3.50 7.29 24.25
C ALA A 88 3.42 7.32 22.72
N GLU A 89 4.47 7.81 22.05
CA GLU A 89 4.58 7.79 20.59
C GLU A 89 4.66 6.38 20.03
N LEU A 90 5.48 5.50 20.62
CA LEU A 90 5.53 4.10 20.19
C LEU A 90 4.17 3.40 20.36
N GLN A 91 3.44 3.70 21.42
CA GLN A 91 2.09 3.17 21.62
C GLN A 91 1.10 3.70 20.59
N SER A 92 1.15 4.99 20.24
CA SER A 92 0.28 5.58 19.22
C SER A 92 0.57 5.00 17.84
N LEU A 93 1.85 4.83 17.50
CA LEU A 93 2.31 4.25 16.24
C LEU A 93 1.91 2.77 16.15
N HIS A 94 2.00 2.01 17.24
CA HIS A 94 1.56 0.61 17.29
C HIS A 94 0.04 0.49 17.10
N ARG A 95 -0.75 1.38 17.69
CA ARG A 95 -2.22 1.44 17.47
C ARG A 95 -2.55 1.77 16.02
N ALA A 96 -1.85 2.75 15.43
CA ALA A 96 -2.02 3.09 14.01
C ALA A 96 -1.66 1.92 13.10
N GLN A 97 -0.58 1.19 13.40
CA GLN A 97 -0.17 -0.01 12.67
C GLN A 97 -1.24 -1.11 12.76
N ALA A 98 -1.79 -1.38 13.94
CA ALA A 98 -2.87 -2.35 14.12
C ALA A 98 -4.13 -1.95 13.33
N HIS A 99 -4.46 -0.66 13.31
CA HIS A 99 -5.59 -0.14 12.55
C HIS A 99 -5.40 -0.31 11.03
N LEU A 100 -4.23 0.06 10.50
CA LEU A 100 -3.90 -0.13 9.08
C LEU A 100 -3.86 -1.61 8.68
N GLN A 101 -3.37 -2.48 9.55
CA GLN A 101 -3.44 -3.92 9.33
C GLN A 101 -4.89 -4.41 9.26
N GLY A 102 -5.77 -3.91 10.14
CA GLY A 102 -7.20 -4.17 10.07
C GLY A 102 -7.80 -3.76 8.72
N GLN A 103 -7.57 -2.52 8.30
CA GLN A 103 -8.05 -1.99 7.01
C GLN A 103 -7.52 -2.80 5.82
N LEU A 104 -6.24 -3.19 5.82
CA LEU A 104 -5.67 -4.01 4.76
C LEU A 104 -6.33 -5.40 4.69
N GLN A 105 -6.66 -6.00 5.83
CA GLN A 105 -7.34 -7.29 5.86
C GLN A 105 -8.79 -7.17 5.36
N GLU A 106 -9.47 -6.08 5.69
CA GLU A 106 -10.82 -5.78 5.20
C GLU A 106 -10.81 -5.54 3.69
N ALA A 107 -9.96 -4.66 3.19
CA ALA A 107 -9.78 -4.42 1.75
C ALA A 107 -9.42 -5.71 0.99
N LYS A 108 -8.60 -6.60 1.59
CA LYS A 108 -8.30 -7.92 1.01
C LYS A 108 -9.52 -8.84 0.99
N ARG A 109 -10.39 -8.79 2.00
CA ARG A 109 -11.64 -9.56 2.03
C ARG A 109 -12.60 -9.06 0.97
N GLU A 110 -12.78 -7.74 0.87
CA GLU A 110 -13.59 -7.10 -0.15
C GLU A 110 -13.09 -7.45 -1.56
N GLY A 111 -11.78 -7.35 -1.80
CA GLY A 111 -11.18 -7.73 -3.08
C GLY A 111 -11.46 -9.18 -3.47
N ARG A 112 -11.43 -10.12 -2.50
CA ARG A 112 -11.83 -11.51 -2.75
C ARG A 112 -13.33 -11.65 -3.02
N GLY A 113 -14.18 -10.89 -2.32
CA GLY A 113 -15.62 -10.88 -2.55
C GLY A 113 -15.98 -10.39 -3.96
N LEU A 114 -15.39 -9.26 -4.38
CA LEU A 114 -15.56 -8.73 -5.73
C LEU A 114 -15.06 -9.70 -6.80
N GLN A 115 -13.94 -10.39 -6.56
CA GLN A 115 -13.43 -11.39 -7.49
C GLN A 115 -14.41 -12.56 -7.67
N GLN A 116 -15.06 -13.01 -6.59
CA GLN A 116 -16.10 -14.04 -6.67
C GLN A 116 -17.33 -13.53 -7.43
N GLU A 117 -17.74 -12.29 -7.21
CA GLU A 117 -18.86 -11.68 -7.92
C GLU A 117 -18.59 -11.55 -9.42
N VAL A 118 -17.39 -11.11 -9.81
CA VAL A 118 -16.97 -11.07 -11.22
C VAL A 118 -17.00 -12.45 -11.85
N GLN A 119 -16.56 -13.48 -11.13
CA GLN A 119 -16.62 -14.86 -11.63
C GLN A 119 -18.07 -15.33 -11.83
N ALA A 120 -18.96 -15.06 -10.87
CA ALA A 120 -20.37 -15.40 -10.98
C ALA A 120 -21.07 -14.67 -12.14
N LEU A 121 -20.72 -13.39 -12.37
CA LEU A 121 -21.22 -12.62 -13.51
C LEU A 121 -20.73 -13.21 -14.84
N TRP A 122 -19.49 -13.67 -14.91
CA TRP A 122 -18.95 -14.36 -16.08
C TRP A 122 -19.72 -15.64 -16.42
N GLU A 123 -20.00 -16.46 -15.40
CA GLU A 123 -20.80 -17.68 -15.55
C GLU A 123 -22.22 -17.35 -16.03
N HIS A 124 -22.83 -16.31 -15.46
CA HIS A 124 -24.15 -15.85 -15.88
C HIS A 124 -24.18 -15.35 -17.32
N GLN A 125 -23.17 -14.57 -17.72
CA GLN A 125 -23.01 -14.10 -19.10
C GLN A 125 -22.82 -15.28 -20.06
N GLY A 126 -22.05 -16.29 -19.68
CA GLY A 126 -21.89 -17.53 -20.45
C GLY A 126 -23.22 -18.26 -20.63
N HIS A 127 -24.03 -18.39 -19.57
CA HIS A 127 -25.35 -19.00 -19.67
C HIS A 127 -26.30 -18.23 -20.59
N LEU A 128 -26.37 -16.90 -20.44
CA LEU A 128 -27.17 -16.03 -21.30
C LEU A 128 -26.75 -16.12 -22.78
N GLN A 129 -25.44 -16.21 -23.03
CA GLN A 129 -24.89 -16.38 -24.37
C GLN A 129 -25.38 -17.70 -25.00
N CYS A 130 -25.28 -18.81 -24.27
CA CYS A 130 -25.78 -20.11 -24.73
C CYS A 130 -27.29 -20.07 -25.03
N GLN A 131 -28.08 -19.44 -24.15
CA GLN A 131 -29.52 -19.27 -24.38
C GLN A 131 -29.81 -18.46 -25.64
N ARG A 132 -29.05 -17.39 -25.88
CA ARG A 132 -29.19 -16.55 -27.08
C ARG A 132 -28.87 -17.33 -28.35
N GLU A 133 -27.81 -18.13 -28.34
CA GLU A 133 -27.42 -18.97 -29.48
C GLU A 133 -28.46 -20.07 -29.75
N HIS A 134 -28.99 -20.70 -28.71
CA HIS A 134 -30.06 -21.67 -28.83
C HIS A 134 -31.32 -21.06 -29.46
N LEU A 135 -31.77 -19.90 -28.95
CA LEU A 135 -32.92 -19.19 -29.51
C LEU A 135 -32.67 -18.77 -30.96
N ARG A 136 -31.47 -18.28 -31.29
CA ARG A 136 -31.10 -17.96 -32.67
C ARG A 136 -31.25 -19.18 -33.59
N GLY A 137 -30.74 -20.34 -33.16
CA GLY A 137 -30.88 -21.58 -33.93
C GLY A 137 -32.34 -21.97 -34.15
N LEU A 138 -33.20 -21.82 -33.13
CA LEU A 138 -34.64 -22.05 -33.25
C LEU A 138 -35.30 -21.08 -34.24
N TYR A 139 -34.93 -19.80 -34.22
CA TYR A 139 -35.44 -18.83 -35.18
C TYR A 139 -35.04 -19.18 -36.61
N GLU A 140 -33.77 -19.49 -36.85
CA GLU A 140 -33.28 -19.90 -38.17
C GLU A 140 -34.00 -21.15 -38.68
N GLN A 141 -34.23 -22.15 -37.82
CA GLN A 141 -35.01 -23.33 -38.18
C GLN A 141 -36.44 -22.95 -38.58
N LYS A 142 -37.11 -22.10 -37.78
CA LYS A 142 -38.48 -21.68 -38.08
C LYS A 142 -38.57 -20.88 -39.37
N THR A 143 -37.58 -20.04 -39.66
CA THR A 143 -37.52 -19.31 -40.93
C THR A 143 -37.41 -20.28 -42.11
N ARG A 144 -36.54 -21.29 -42.04
CA ARG A 144 -36.41 -22.32 -43.09
C ARG A 144 -37.69 -23.13 -43.28
N GLU A 145 -38.36 -23.50 -42.18
CA GLU A 145 -39.65 -24.20 -42.24
C GLU A 145 -40.71 -23.34 -42.95
N LEU A 146 -40.75 -22.04 -42.67
CA LEU A 146 -41.67 -21.11 -43.32
C LEU A 146 -41.36 -20.94 -44.81
N GLU A 147 -40.08 -20.82 -45.18
CA GLU A 147 -39.64 -20.75 -46.58
C GLU A 147 -40.05 -22.01 -47.35
N ALA A 148 -39.79 -23.21 -46.80
CA ALA A 148 -40.18 -24.47 -47.44
C ALA A 148 -41.71 -24.61 -47.59
N VAL A 149 -42.49 -24.10 -46.65
CA VAL A 149 -43.96 -24.08 -46.77
C VAL A 149 -44.40 -23.08 -47.84
N ALA A 150 -43.75 -21.91 -47.92
CA ALA A 150 -44.04 -20.92 -48.96
C ALA A 150 -43.74 -21.46 -50.37
N GLU A 151 -42.62 -22.17 -50.55
CA GLU A 151 -42.29 -22.83 -51.82
C GLU A 151 -43.36 -23.86 -52.22
N LYS A 152 -43.78 -24.72 -51.29
CA LYS A 152 -44.85 -25.70 -51.57
C LYS A 152 -46.17 -25.04 -51.94
N LEU A 153 -46.53 -23.93 -51.29
CA LEU A 153 -47.73 -23.18 -51.65
C LEU A 153 -47.63 -22.56 -53.05
N GLN A 154 -46.44 -22.08 -53.43
CA GLN A 154 -46.19 -21.54 -54.77
C GLN A 154 -46.28 -22.64 -55.84
N GLU A 155 -45.73 -23.83 -55.58
CA GLU A 155 -45.87 -24.99 -56.47
C GLU A 155 -47.34 -25.41 -56.64
N LEU A 156 -48.10 -25.51 -55.54
CA LEU A 156 -49.52 -25.83 -55.58
C LEU A 156 -50.33 -24.78 -56.35
N ALA A 157 -50.01 -23.50 -56.16
CA ALA A 157 -50.62 -22.42 -56.92
C ALA A 157 -50.35 -22.58 -58.42
N ALA A 158 -49.11 -22.80 -58.82
CA ALA A 158 -48.73 -23.00 -60.24
C ALA A 158 -49.40 -24.23 -60.86
N VAL A 159 -49.49 -25.35 -60.13
CA VAL A 159 -50.21 -26.55 -60.58
C VAL A 159 -51.71 -26.25 -60.74
N SER A 160 -52.30 -25.50 -59.81
CA SER A 160 -53.71 -25.12 -59.88
C SER A 160 -54.00 -24.21 -61.09
N GLU A 161 -53.12 -23.24 -61.37
CA GLU A 161 -53.23 -22.36 -62.54
C GLU A 161 -53.12 -23.16 -63.85
N ARG A 162 -52.17 -24.09 -63.93
CA ARG A 162 -52.03 -24.97 -65.08
C ARG A 162 -53.28 -25.81 -65.31
N LEU A 163 -53.83 -26.42 -64.27
CA LEU A 163 -55.05 -27.22 -64.36
C LEU A 163 -56.26 -26.37 -64.81
N LEU A 164 -56.36 -25.13 -64.30
CA LEU A 164 -57.40 -24.18 -64.71
C LEU A 164 -57.26 -23.80 -66.20
N ALA A 165 -56.03 -23.60 -66.68
CA ALA A 165 -55.76 -23.33 -68.09
C ALA A 165 -56.13 -24.52 -68.99
N GLU A 166 -55.76 -25.74 -68.59
CA GLU A 166 -56.13 -26.97 -69.30
C GLU A 166 -57.66 -27.15 -69.33
N TYR A 167 -58.35 -26.89 -68.22
CA TYR A 167 -59.82 -26.91 -68.17
C TYR A 167 -60.46 -25.86 -69.09
N ALA A 168 -59.93 -24.64 -69.13
CA ALA A 168 -60.41 -23.59 -70.02
C ALA A 168 -60.25 -23.99 -71.50
N PHE A 169 -59.08 -24.53 -71.86
CA PHE A 169 -58.80 -25.04 -73.21
C PHE A 169 -59.77 -26.16 -73.62
N LEU A 170 -59.93 -27.18 -72.77
CA LEU A 170 -60.88 -28.28 -73.00
C LEU A 170 -62.33 -27.79 -73.16
N LYS A 171 -62.71 -26.77 -72.37
CA LYS A 171 -64.04 -26.17 -72.45
C LYS A 171 -64.23 -25.47 -73.79
N GLU A 172 -63.28 -24.69 -74.25
CA GLU A 172 -63.33 -24.01 -75.56
C GLU A 172 -63.40 -25.02 -76.72
N ASP A 173 -62.58 -26.07 -76.70
CA ASP A 173 -62.58 -27.14 -77.71
C ASP A 173 -63.93 -27.87 -77.80
N LEU A 174 -64.57 -28.13 -76.65
CA LEU A 174 -65.91 -28.75 -76.61
C LEU A 174 -66.99 -27.83 -77.18
N TYR A 175 -66.95 -26.53 -76.89
CA TYR A 175 -67.90 -25.57 -77.47
C TYR A 175 -67.70 -25.42 -78.99
N ALA A 176 -66.46 -25.42 -79.48
CA ALA A 176 -66.16 -25.37 -80.91
C ALA A 176 -66.68 -26.61 -81.65
N ASN A 177 -66.40 -27.81 -81.15
CA ASN A 177 -66.90 -29.06 -81.74
C ASN A 177 -68.44 -29.16 -81.69
N PHE A 178 -69.08 -28.67 -80.63
CA PHE A 178 -70.54 -28.68 -80.53
C PHE A 178 -71.22 -27.76 -81.56
N ILE A 179 -70.58 -26.63 -81.90
CA ILE A 179 -71.05 -25.72 -82.96
C ILE A 179 -70.87 -26.36 -84.34
N GLU A 180 -69.76 -27.06 -84.60
CA GLU A 180 -69.53 -27.75 -85.88
C GLU A 180 -70.49 -28.93 -86.12
N ILE A 181 -70.92 -29.65 -85.08
CA ILE A 181 -71.87 -30.77 -85.20
C ILE A 181 -73.33 -30.30 -85.36
N SER A 182 -73.63 -29.03 -85.05
CA SER A 182 -74.99 -28.46 -85.08
C SER A 182 -75.31 -27.66 -86.36
N LEU A 183 -74.42 -27.66 -87.36
CA LEU A 183 -74.55 -27.05 -88.69
C LEU A 183 -74.66 -28.11 -89.78
#